data_AF-A0A2D9C6H6-F1
#
_entry.id   AF-A0A2D9C6H6-F1
#
_cell.length_a   1.000
_cell.length_b   1.000
_cell.length_c   1.000
_cell.angle_alpha   90.00
_cell.angle_beta   90.00
_cell.angle_gamma   90.00
#
_symmetry.space_group_name_H-M   'P 1'
#
loop_
_entity.id
_entity.type
_entity.pdbx_description
1 polymer ?
#
loop_
_entity_poly.entity_id
_entity_poly.type
_entity_poly.pdbx_seq_one_letter_code
_entity_poly.pdbx_strand_id
1 'polypeptide(L)'
;MANETLIKGAGFASGGSQTGGFVNPQSAFVQGMNVPMSEIGKRALQEAAYKRKQDEVELKNYVNKIEDVEIGKVEDSMRPEVTQFLVDNKNNYAEAARLAADLDADDPAYMEAISEMNRINSSFKALSKNLDLFKEKRTQFYDDVRNNSISKGANLDALNSLFKNSDYAIEIDEYGNLSIENDGEYVPMTDFEEDTEYNYFLTDAEDFNKLMQLTEKATTGAVKIQGGLEQNYRYQLNGLFNTMGREDLMSMVHDTVISNTPLKDRDDFDPSYFDIENEGKLREWLSNTYMNSLKTVAASAARQKEIRNRPKESVAQRRARQRNEAAMKRYREIVKSPSAGASVQGNGGRSVVFVVKDNVALPQAVRDGALDPNVVLLSDGDVQDWLTK
;
A
#
# COMPACT_ATOMS: atom_id res chain seq x y z
N MET A 1 14.59 -40.89 60.03
CA MET A 1 14.11 -40.47 58.69
C MET A 1 12.91 -39.52 58.82
N ALA A 2 13.11 -38.37 59.47
CA ALA A 2 12.12 -37.29 59.58
C ALA A 2 12.91 -35.99 59.52
N ASN A 3 13.09 -35.44 58.32
CA ASN A 3 13.55 -34.06 58.12
C ASN A 3 13.47 -33.60 56.65
N GLU A 4 13.55 -34.50 55.67
CA GLU A 4 13.45 -34.07 54.27
C GLU A 4 12.04 -33.63 53.85
N THR A 5 11.00 -34.25 54.40
CA THR A 5 9.60 -33.91 54.11
C THR A 5 9.14 -32.61 54.77
N LEU A 6 9.71 -32.26 55.94
CA LEU A 6 9.44 -30.98 56.63
C LEU A 6 10.17 -29.82 55.96
N ILE A 7 11.42 -30.04 55.53
CA ILE A 7 12.21 -29.05 54.79
C ILE A 7 11.60 -28.78 53.41
N LYS A 8 11.12 -29.83 52.71
CA LYS A 8 10.39 -29.67 51.45
C LYS A 8 9.07 -28.91 51.67
N GLY A 9 8.29 -29.26 52.70
CA GLY A 9 7.04 -28.54 53.04
C GLY A 9 7.22 -27.05 53.38
N ALA A 10 8.36 -26.67 53.97
CA ALA A 10 8.70 -25.27 54.23
C ALA A 10 9.12 -24.52 52.96
N GLY A 11 9.81 -25.19 52.02
CA GLY A 11 10.16 -24.63 50.71
C GLY A 11 8.95 -24.38 49.80
N PHE A 12 7.86 -25.13 49.96
CA PHE A 12 6.61 -24.96 49.20
C PHE A 12 5.74 -23.78 49.71
N ALA A 13 6.03 -23.24 50.89
CA ALA A 13 5.35 -22.08 51.46
C ALA A 13 6.03 -20.74 51.11
N SER A 14 7.26 -20.79 50.60
CA SER A 14 8.12 -19.64 50.31
C SER A 14 8.29 -19.46 48.80
N GLY A 15 7.18 -19.35 48.06
CA GLY A 15 7.25 -19.02 46.63
C GLY A 15 8.24 -17.88 46.42
N GLY A 16 9.29 -18.15 45.62
CA GLY A 16 10.35 -17.23 45.21
C GLY A 16 10.79 -16.20 46.27
N SER A 17 11.91 -16.45 46.94
CA SER A 17 12.48 -15.64 48.02
C SER A 17 11.91 -15.95 49.41
N GLN A 18 12.81 -16.11 50.37
CA GLN A 18 12.53 -16.47 51.75
C GLN A 18 11.87 -15.29 52.48
N THR A 19 10.61 -14.94 52.18
CA THR A 19 9.65 -14.20 53.06
C THR A 19 8.45 -13.64 52.26
N GLY A 20 7.33 -14.37 52.28
CA GLY A 20 5.99 -13.75 52.18
C GLY A 20 5.54 -13.05 50.89
N GLY A 21 6.18 -13.22 49.73
CA GLY A 21 5.82 -12.53 48.47
C GLY A 21 4.45 -12.87 47.86
N PHE A 22 4.02 -12.05 46.88
CA PHE A 22 2.91 -12.31 45.96
C PHE A 22 3.16 -13.61 45.17
N VAL A 23 2.12 -14.46 45.09
CA VAL A 23 2.19 -15.75 44.38
C VAL A 23 1.29 -15.69 43.16
N ASN A 24 1.80 -16.16 42.02
CA ASN A 24 0.98 -16.38 40.81
C ASN A 24 0.03 -17.58 41.06
N PRO A 25 -1.30 -17.38 41.13
CA PRO A 25 -2.23 -18.45 41.46
C PRO A 25 -2.29 -19.56 40.40
N GLN A 26 -1.92 -19.27 39.15
CA GLN A 26 -1.88 -20.24 38.06
C GLN A 26 -0.75 -21.28 38.26
N SER A 27 0.41 -20.86 38.78
CA SER A 27 1.55 -21.75 39.06
C SER A 27 1.39 -22.51 40.38
N ALA A 28 0.69 -21.93 41.36
CA ALA A 28 0.42 -22.55 42.66
C ALA A 28 -0.53 -23.76 42.58
N PHE A 29 -1.39 -23.84 41.56
CA PHE A 29 -2.39 -24.89 41.43
C PHE A 29 -1.81 -26.27 41.01
N VAL A 30 -0.63 -26.29 40.38
CA VAL A 30 -0.06 -27.52 39.78
C VAL A 30 0.66 -28.42 40.80
N GLN A 31 1.03 -27.93 41.98
CA GLN A 31 1.95 -28.65 42.90
C GLN A 31 1.39 -29.00 44.29
N GLY A 32 0.10 -28.75 44.55
CA GLY A 32 -0.46 -28.75 45.91
C GLY A 32 -1.26 -29.98 46.36
N MET A 33 -1.17 -31.16 45.72
CA MET A 33 -1.98 -32.32 46.12
C MET A 33 -1.20 -33.39 46.90
N ASN A 34 -1.71 -33.69 48.11
CA ASN A 34 -1.46 -34.84 48.99
C ASN A 34 -0.16 -34.90 49.80
N VAL A 35 -0.16 -34.28 50.99
CA VAL A 35 0.63 -34.76 52.13
C VAL A 35 -0.19 -34.67 53.44
N PRO A 36 -0.36 -35.76 54.21
CA PRO A 36 -1.07 -35.72 55.49
C PRO A 36 -0.18 -35.08 56.56
N MET A 37 -0.65 -33.99 57.17
CA MET A 37 0.11 -33.20 58.14
C MET A 37 -0.21 -33.54 59.61
N SER A 38 0.84 -33.57 60.45
CA SER A 38 0.76 -33.71 61.91
C SER A 38 0.30 -32.42 62.61
N GLU A 39 -0.16 -32.49 63.86
CA GLU A 39 -0.64 -31.33 64.65
C GLU A 39 0.43 -30.23 64.89
N ILE A 40 1.70 -30.62 65.05
CA ILE A 40 2.83 -29.68 65.12
C ILE A 40 3.02 -28.98 63.77
N GLY A 41 2.86 -29.73 62.67
CA GLY A 41 2.81 -29.18 61.32
C GLY A 41 1.67 -28.18 61.16
N LYS A 42 0.48 -28.45 61.72
CA LYS A 42 -0.67 -27.54 61.68
C LYS A 42 -0.43 -26.22 62.43
N ARG A 43 0.19 -26.23 63.62
CA ARG A 43 0.55 -24.99 64.33
C ARG A 43 1.62 -24.18 63.60
N ALA A 44 2.68 -24.84 63.11
CA ALA A 44 3.71 -24.19 62.31
C ALA A 44 3.13 -23.59 61.02
N LEU A 45 2.18 -24.28 60.37
CA LEU A 45 1.47 -23.74 59.19
C LEU A 45 0.51 -22.61 59.55
N GLN A 46 -0.13 -22.64 60.72
CA GLN A 46 -0.94 -21.54 61.21
C GLN A 46 -0.09 -20.30 61.50
N GLU A 47 1.02 -20.43 62.23
CA GLU A 47 1.96 -19.33 62.48
C GLU A 47 2.58 -18.80 61.19
N ALA A 48 2.99 -19.69 60.28
CA ALA A 48 3.49 -19.31 58.96
C ALA A 48 2.39 -18.66 58.08
N ALA A 49 1.12 -19.06 58.23
CA ALA A 49 0.00 -18.43 57.54
C ALA A 49 -0.35 -17.06 58.15
N TYR A 50 -0.24 -16.90 59.47
CA TYR A 50 -0.43 -15.62 60.15
C TYR A 50 0.66 -14.61 59.79
N LYS A 51 1.93 -15.04 59.80
CA LYS A 51 3.05 -14.21 59.32
C LYS A 51 2.87 -13.86 57.84
N ARG A 52 2.56 -14.84 56.98
CA ARG A 52 2.25 -14.58 55.57
C ARG A 52 1.13 -13.58 55.39
N LYS A 53 0.06 -13.64 56.19
CA LYS A 53 -1.02 -12.64 56.12
C LYS A 53 -0.60 -11.25 56.57
N GLN A 54 0.29 -11.14 57.57
CA GLN A 54 0.83 -9.84 57.99
C GLN A 54 1.76 -9.27 56.92
N ASP A 55 2.67 -10.10 56.42
CA ASP A 55 3.58 -9.75 55.33
C ASP A 55 2.76 -9.36 54.09
N GLU A 56 1.71 -10.10 53.74
CA GLU A 56 0.81 -9.79 52.61
C GLU A 56 0.09 -8.45 52.78
N VAL A 57 -0.33 -8.08 54.00
CA VAL A 57 -0.97 -6.78 54.26
C VAL A 57 0.04 -5.63 54.12
N GLU A 58 1.25 -5.81 54.63
CA GLU A 58 2.33 -4.83 54.51
C GLU A 58 2.79 -4.66 53.05
N LEU A 59 2.98 -5.77 52.34
CA LEU A 59 3.28 -5.81 50.91
C LEU A 59 2.18 -5.12 50.08
N LYS A 60 0.89 -5.36 50.40
CA LYS A 60 -0.23 -4.66 49.75
C LYS A 60 -0.15 -3.15 49.93
N ASN A 61 0.25 -2.66 51.11
CA ASN A 61 0.38 -1.22 51.34
C ASN A 61 1.52 -0.59 50.51
N TYR A 62 2.61 -1.32 50.29
CA TYR A 62 3.68 -0.86 49.39
C TYR A 62 3.24 -0.91 47.93
N VAL A 63 2.63 -2.01 47.49
CA VAL A 63 2.25 -2.24 46.09
C VAL A 63 1.06 -1.40 45.61
N ASN A 64 0.17 -0.97 46.51
CA ASN A 64 -0.93 -0.04 46.14
C ASN A 64 -0.44 1.30 45.57
N LYS A 65 0.86 1.61 45.67
CA LYS A 65 1.48 2.81 45.10
C LYS A 65 2.04 2.61 43.69
N ILE A 66 2.07 1.38 43.20
CA ILE A 66 2.53 1.04 41.85
C ILE A 66 1.38 1.25 40.87
N GLU A 67 1.68 1.79 39.68
CA GLU A 67 0.69 1.88 38.61
C GLU A 67 0.30 0.49 38.10
N ASP A 68 -0.98 0.22 37.90
CA ASP A 68 -1.43 -1.11 37.50
C ASP A 68 -1.44 -1.27 35.97
N VAL A 69 -1.12 -2.49 35.51
CA VAL A 69 -1.28 -2.87 34.11
C VAL A 69 -2.64 -3.53 33.94
N GLU A 70 -3.44 -3.02 33.03
CA GLU A 70 -4.79 -3.54 32.80
C GLU A 70 -4.78 -4.92 32.11
N ILE A 71 -4.74 -5.99 32.91
CA ILE A 71 -4.71 -7.39 32.43
C ILE A 71 -5.90 -7.75 31.51
N GLY A 72 -7.05 -7.09 31.69
CA GLY A 72 -8.23 -7.32 30.85
C GLY A 72 -8.05 -6.91 29.39
N LYS A 73 -7.02 -6.10 29.07
CA LYS A 73 -6.69 -5.69 27.71
C LYS A 73 -5.63 -6.59 27.05
N VAL A 74 -5.01 -7.48 27.82
CA VAL A 74 -3.96 -8.40 27.37
C VAL A 74 -4.59 -9.61 26.71
N GLU A 75 -4.03 -10.00 25.57
CA GLU A 75 -4.42 -11.24 24.88
C GLU A 75 -4.26 -12.46 25.77
N ASP A 76 -5.19 -13.40 25.68
CA ASP A 76 -5.26 -14.54 26.60
C ASP A 76 -3.94 -15.33 26.65
N SER A 77 -3.25 -15.49 25.52
CA SER A 77 -1.96 -16.20 25.43
C SER A 77 -0.81 -15.47 26.09
N MET A 78 -0.83 -14.13 26.15
CA MET A 78 0.23 -13.30 26.75
C MET A 78 0.08 -13.13 28.27
N ARG A 79 -1.13 -13.41 28.80
CA ARG A 79 -1.45 -13.19 30.22
C ARG A 79 -0.52 -13.92 31.19
N PRO A 80 -0.09 -15.17 30.96
CA PRO A 80 0.80 -15.86 31.90
C PRO A 80 2.12 -15.11 32.10
N GLU A 81 2.77 -14.70 31.01
CA GLU A 81 4.05 -14.01 31.00
C GLU A 81 3.93 -12.60 31.59
N VAL A 82 2.89 -11.84 31.19
CA VAL A 82 2.60 -10.52 31.78
C VAL A 82 2.32 -10.65 33.27
N THR A 83 1.51 -11.62 33.69
CA THR A 83 1.20 -11.83 35.11
C THR A 83 2.45 -12.17 35.90
N GLN A 84 3.31 -13.03 35.35
CA GLN A 84 4.55 -13.42 36.00
C GLN A 84 5.49 -12.21 36.18
N PHE A 85 5.69 -11.42 35.13
CA PHE A 85 6.47 -10.18 35.19
C PHE A 85 5.96 -9.22 36.26
N LEU A 86 4.64 -9.01 36.33
CA LEU A 86 4.03 -8.12 37.32
C LEU A 86 4.18 -8.64 38.75
N VAL A 87 4.02 -9.95 38.96
CA VAL A 87 4.19 -10.57 40.29
C VAL A 87 5.63 -10.44 40.76
N ASP A 88 6.60 -10.76 39.91
CA ASP A 88 8.02 -10.71 40.27
C ASP A 88 8.47 -9.29 40.60
N ASN A 89 8.07 -8.31 39.78
CA ASN A 89 8.39 -6.91 40.05
C ASN A 89 7.60 -6.34 41.25
N LYS A 90 6.38 -6.79 41.53
CA LYS A 90 5.65 -6.41 42.76
C LYS A 90 6.37 -6.93 44.01
N ASN A 91 6.97 -8.11 43.94
CA ASN A 91 7.82 -8.64 45.01
C ASN A 91 9.09 -7.80 45.20
N ASN A 92 9.81 -7.54 44.11
CA ASN A 92 11.05 -6.74 44.15
C ASN A 92 10.79 -5.31 44.65
N TYR A 93 9.69 -4.69 44.22
CA TYR A 93 9.30 -3.36 44.69
C TYR A 93 9.08 -3.34 46.18
N ALA A 94 8.40 -4.35 46.71
CA ALA A 94 8.06 -4.39 48.12
C ALA A 94 9.27 -4.74 49.00
N GLU A 95 10.22 -5.53 48.50
CA GLU A 95 11.53 -5.73 49.12
C GLU A 95 12.33 -4.41 49.15
N ALA A 96 12.42 -3.70 48.03
CA ALA A 96 13.07 -2.40 47.97
C ALA A 96 12.38 -1.36 48.89
N ALA A 97 11.06 -1.37 48.97
CA ALA A 97 10.31 -0.47 49.84
C ALA A 97 10.53 -0.75 51.33
N ARG A 98 10.68 -2.03 51.72
CA ARG A 98 11.08 -2.41 53.09
C ARG A 98 12.49 -1.93 53.39
N LEU A 99 13.43 -2.18 52.48
CA LEU A 99 14.81 -1.72 52.63
C LEU A 99 14.88 -0.19 52.79
N ALA A 100 14.15 0.56 51.95
CA ALA A 100 14.07 2.01 52.06
C ALA A 100 13.40 2.50 53.36
N ALA A 101 12.47 1.73 53.94
CA ALA A 101 11.79 2.09 55.18
C ALA A 101 12.69 1.91 56.42
N ASP A 102 13.64 0.99 56.37
CA ASP A 102 14.55 0.65 57.47
C ASP A 102 15.87 1.46 57.44
N LEU A 103 16.15 2.19 56.36
CA LEU A 103 17.39 2.95 56.15
C LEU A 103 17.19 4.46 56.29
N ASP A 104 18.25 5.16 56.70
CA ASP A 104 18.28 6.63 56.70
C ASP A 104 18.45 7.18 55.28
N ALA A 105 17.91 8.38 55.03
CA ALA A 105 17.87 8.97 53.69
C ALA A 105 19.25 9.34 53.11
N ASP A 106 20.30 9.41 53.95
CA ASP A 106 21.69 9.64 53.55
C ASP A 106 22.47 8.34 53.32
N ASP A 107 21.87 7.18 53.56
CA ASP A 107 22.48 5.88 53.26
C ASP A 107 22.49 5.63 51.74
N PRO A 108 23.63 5.28 51.14
CA PRO A 108 23.69 4.89 49.73
C PRO A 108 22.69 3.77 49.35
N ALA A 109 22.45 2.81 50.25
CA ALA A 109 21.51 1.72 50.01
C ALA A 109 20.04 2.19 49.98
N TYR A 110 19.71 3.30 50.67
CA TYR A 110 18.39 3.93 50.54
C TYR A 110 18.19 4.45 49.11
N MET A 111 19.20 5.11 48.54
CA MET A 111 19.13 5.63 47.17
C MET A 111 19.01 4.52 46.12
N GLU A 112 19.69 3.40 46.31
CA GLU A 112 19.56 2.20 45.47
C GLU A 112 18.14 1.62 45.54
N ALA A 113 17.58 1.49 46.75
CA ALA A 113 16.21 1.02 46.95
C ALA A 113 15.17 1.92 46.26
N ILE A 114 15.30 3.24 46.38
CA ILE A 114 14.44 4.21 45.69
C ILE A 114 14.61 4.12 44.17
N SER A 115 15.84 3.96 43.68
CA SER A 115 16.11 3.77 42.25
C SER A 115 15.41 2.53 41.71
N GLU A 116 15.46 1.42 42.43
CA GLU A 116 14.81 0.17 42.05
C GLU A 116 13.28 0.31 42.02
N MET A 117 12.69 0.95 43.03
CA MET A 117 11.26 1.25 43.06
C MET A 117 10.83 2.11 41.85
N ASN A 118 11.62 3.11 41.48
CA ASN A 118 11.35 3.96 40.32
C ASN A 118 11.52 3.23 38.99
N ARG A 119 12.51 2.34 38.90
CA ARG A 119 12.74 1.46 37.73
C ARG A 119 11.52 0.57 37.49
N ILE A 120 11.02 -0.09 38.53
CA ILE A 120 9.83 -0.96 38.47
C ILE A 120 8.56 -0.18 38.07
N ASN A 121 8.36 1.01 38.65
CA ASN A 121 7.25 1.88 38.23
C ASN A 121 7.35 2.26 36.74
N SER A 122 8.55 2.52 36.25
CA SER A 122 8.79 2.86 34.85
C SER A 122 8.56 1.66 33.93
N SER A 123 8.93 0.45 34.37
CA SER A 123 8.72 -0.76 33.59
C SER A 123 7.25 -1.12 33.44
N PHE A 124 6.43 -0.88 34.47
CA PHE A 124 4.98 -1.12 34.38
C PHE A 124 4.32 -0.15 33.40
N LYS A 125 4.75 1.12 33.39
CA LYS A 125 4.33 2.12 32.39
C LYS A 125 4.70 1.71 30.97
N ALA A 126 5.95 1.31 30.77
CA ALA A 126 6.46 0.89 29.46
C ALA A 126 5.68 -0.34 28.95
N LEU A 127 5.50 -1.35 29.80
CA LEU A 127 4.75 -2.55 29.46
C LEU A 127 3.29 -2.22 29.11
N SER A 128 2.63 -1.38 29.90
CA SER A 128 1.24 -0.94 29.61
C SER A 128 1.14 -0.25 28.25
N LYS A 129 2.06 0.69 27.96
CA LYS A 129 2.13 1.39 26.68
C LYS A 129 2.35 0.40 25.52
N ASN A 130 3.24 -0.57 25.68
CA ASN A 130 3.57 -1.55 24.66
C ASN A 130 2.41 -2.50 24.36
N LEU A 131 1.67 -2.92 25.38
CA LEU A 131 0.46 -3.74 25.22
C LEU A 131 -0.65 -2.97 24.49
N ASP A 132 -0.85 -1.69 24.84
CA ASP A 132 -1.81 -0.82 24.15
C ASP A 132 -1.39 -0.60 22.68
N LEU A 133 -0.10 -0.33 22.42
CA LEU A 133 0.45 -0.17 21.07
C LEU A 133 0.24 -1.44 20.22
N PHE A 134 0.56 -2.62 20.76
CA PHE A 134 0.37 -3.88 20.03
C PHE A 134 -1.10 -4.08 19.66
N LYS A 135 -2.01 -3.85 20.61
CA LYS A 135 -3.46 -3.95 20.36
C LYS A 135 -3.94 -2.96 19.32
N GLU A 136 -3.47 -1.71 19.40
CA GLU A 136 -3.78 -0.66 18.43
C GLU A 136 -3.31 -1.06 17.02
N LYS A 137 -2.04 -1.44 16.86
CA LYS A 137 -1.45 -1.86 15.58
C LYS A 137 -2.18 -3.07 15.00
N ARG A 138 -2.49 -4.07 15.84
CA ARG A 138 -3.27 -5.24 15.43
C ARG A 138 -4.66 -4.84 14.93
N THR A 139 -5.35 -3.97 15.65
CA THR A 139 -6.70 -3.49 15.27
C THR A 139 -6.67 -2.71 13.96
N GLN A 140 -5.72 -1.77 13.84
CA GLN A 140 -5.48 -1.00 12.61
C GLN A 140 -5.22 -1.93 11.43
N PHE A 141 -4.32 -2.91 11.59
CA PHE A 141 -4.03 -3.89 10.55
C PHE A 141 -5.28 -4.65 10.08
N TYR A 142 -6.14 -5.10 11.00
CA TYR A 142 -7.39 -5.77 10.61
C TYR A 142 -8.35 -4.86 9.85
N ASP A 143 -8.47 -3.61 10.26
CA ASP A 143 -9.33 -2.64 9.59
C ASP A 143 -8.78 -2.29 8.20
N ASP A 144 -7.47 -2.15 8.06
CA ASP A 144 -6.81 -1.85 6.79
C ASP A 144 -6.84 -3.03 5.81
N VAL A 145 -6.65 -4.25 6.30
CA VAL A 145 -6.88 -5.48 5.51
C VAL A 145 -8.33 -5.53 5.03
N ARG A 146 -9.30 -5.22 5.91
CA ARG A 146 -10.73 -5.23 5.54
C ARG A 146 -11.05 -4.17 4.49
N ASN A 147 -10.41 -3.01 4.58
CA ASN A 147 -10.59 -1.90 3.64
C ASN A 147 -9.76 -2.04 2.36
N ASN A 148 -8.88 -3.06 2.28
CA ASN A 148 -7.93 -3.24 1.18
C ASN A 148 -7.09 -1.97 0.96
N SER A 149 -6.67 -1.33 2.06
CA SER A 149 -5.89 -0.09 2.06
C SER A 149 -4.39 -0.32 2.21
N ILE A 150 -3.94 -1.50 2.65
CA ILE A 150 -2.51 -1.81 2.79
C ILE A 150 -1.82 -1.78 1.43
N SER A 151 -0.71 -1.06 1.32
CA SER A 151 0.09 -1.02 0.10
C SER A 151 0.68 -2.39 -0.22
N LYS A 152 0.78 -2.71 -1.51
CA LYS A 152 1.49 -3.88 -2.02
C LYS A 152 3.01 -3.82 -1.78
N GLY A 153 3.52 -2.69 -1.30
CA GLY A 153 4.91 -2.56 -0.86
C GLY A 153 5.18 -3.12 0.53
N ALA A 154 4.14 -3.37 1.33
CA ALA A 154 4.30 -3.93 2.68
C ALA A 154 4.56 -5.44 2.67
N ASN A 155 5.25 -5.94 3.70
CA ASN A 155 5.42 -7.38 3.92
C ASN A 155 4.18 -8.00 4.57
N LEU A 156 3.12 -8.16 3.77
CA LEU A 156 1.85 -8.74 4.21
C LEU A 156 1.99 -10.12 4.84
N ASP A 157 2.97 -10.92 4.43
CA ASP A 157 3.17 -12.27 4.96
C ASP A 157 3.68 -12.23 6.41
N ALA A 158 4.71 -11.42 6.69
CA ALA A 158 5.20 -11.21 8.06
C ALA A 158 4.11 -10.62 8.97
N LEU A 159 3.39 -9.61 8.48
CA LEU A 159 2.30 -8.96 9.23
C LEU A 159 1.13 -9.92 9.49
N ASN A 160 0.81 -10.78 8.53
CA ASN A 160 -0.21 -11.82 8.71
C ASN A 160 0.25 -12.87 9.73
N SER A 161 1.50 -13.34 9.63
CA SER A 161 2.09 -14.31 10.55
C SER A 161 1.97 -13.81 12.00
N LEU A 162 2.32 -12.54 12.20
CA LEU A 162 2.24 -11.89 13.49
C LEU A 162 0.80 -11.61 13.93
N PHE A 163 0.05 -10.74 13.25
CA PHE A 163 -1.22 -10.21 13.77
C PHE A 163 -2.41 -11.17 13.66
N LYS A 164 -2.36 -12.16 12.75
CA LYS A 164 -3.39 -13.19 12.62
C LYS A 164 -3.18 -14.39 13.52
N ASN A 165 -2.06 -14.43 14.24
CA ASN A 165 -1.87 -15.41 15.29
C ASN A 165 -2.85 -15.15 16.46
N SER A 166 -3.19 -16.22 17.18
CA SER A 166 -3.97 -16.20 18.42
C SER A 166 -3.16 -16.68 19.63
N ASP A 167 -1.97 -17.22 19.40
CA ASP A 167 -1.07 -17.76 20.41
C ASP A 167 0.29 -17.06 20.32
N TYR A 168 0.45 -16.04 21.13
CA TYR A 168 1.65 -15.21 21.18
C TYR A 168 2.57 -15.67 22.30
N ALA A 169 3.80 -16.05 21.95
CA ALA A 169 4.90 -16.06 22.90
C ALA A 169 5.52 -14.66 22.97
N ILE A 170 5.85 -14.21 24.18
CA ILE A 170 6.39 -12.86 24.40
C ILE A 170 7.60 -12.89 25.32
N GLU A 171 8.44 -11.86 25.18
CA GLU A 171 9.52 -11.55 26.10
C GLU A 171 9.31 -10.13 26.65
N ILE A 172 9.49 -9.97 27.96
CA ILE A 172 9.41 -8.67 28.63
C ILE A 172 10.75 -8.45 29.32
N ASP A 173 11.49 -7.44 28.89
CA ASP A 173 12.78 -7.10 29.51
C ASP A 173 12.60 -6.45 30.88
N GLU A 174 13.71 -6.22 31.59
CA GLU A 174 13.68 -5.60 32.92
C GLU A 174 13.07 -4.19 32.92
N TYR A 175 13.09 -3.49 31.78
CA TYR A 175 12.55 -2.15 31.59
C TYR A 175 11.10 -2.14 31.09
N GLY A 176 10.46 -3.31 30.96
CA GLY A 176 9.08 -3.43 30.49
C GLY A 176 8.93 -3.29 28.97
N ASN A 177 10.02 -3.40 28.21
CA ASN A 177 9.94 -3.48 26.76
C ASN A 177 9.41 -4.85 26.36
N LEU A 178 8.40 -4.85 25.50
CA LEU A 178 7.76 -6.06 25.00
C LEU A 178 8.37 -6.44 23.65
N SER A 179 8.66 -7.72 23.49
CA SER A 179 8.92 -8.34 22.19
C SER A 179 7.98 -9.52 21.98
N ILE A 180 7.55 -9.73 20.75
CA ILE A 180 6.60 -10.79 20.37
C ILE A 180 7.31 -11.77 19.45
N GLU A 181 7.20 -13.05 19.75
CA GLU A 181 7.75 -14.09 18.90
C GLU A 181 6.98 -14.15 17.57
N ASN A 182 7.74 -14.17 16.48
CA ASN A 182 7.26 -14.40 15.14
C ASN A 182 8.31 -15.19 14.35
N ASP A 183 7.93 -16.36 13.85
CA ASP A 183 8.78 -17.23 13.01
C ASP A 183 10.17 -17.55 13.61
N GLY A 184 10.26 -17.69 14.93
CA GLY A 184 11.47 -18.05 15.67
C GLY A 184 12.31 -16.87 16.16
N GLU A 185 11.90 -15.63 15.88
CA GLU A 185 12.56 -14.40 16.32
C GLU A 185 11.64 -13.55 17.19
N TYR A 186 12.20 -12.83 18.15
CA TYR A 186 11.45 -11.89 18.98
C TYR A 186 11.48 -10.49 18.36
N VAL A 187 10.32 -10.04 17.91
CA VAL A 187 10.11 -8.72 17.28
C VAL A 187 9.81 -7.68 18.36
N PRO A 188 10.70 -6.71 18.59
CA PRO A 188 10.47 -5.67 19.58
C PRO A 188 9.39 -4.68 19.13
N MET A 189 8.72 -4.02 20.08
CA MET A 189 7.66 -3.06 19.73
C MET A 189 8.14 -1.85 18.92
N THR A 190 9.44 -1.56 18.91
CA THR A 190 10.03 -0.49 18.10
C THR A 190 9.94 -0.77 16.61
N ASP A 191 9.95 -2.04 16.20
CA ASP A 191 9.93 -2.42 14.79
C ASP A 191 8.64 -2.04 14.07
N PHE A 192 7.54 -1.84 14.82
CA PHE A 192 6.25 -1.34 14.29
C PHE A 192 6.23 0.17 14.01
N GLU A 193 7.27 0.89 14.40
CA GLU A 193 7.42 2.33 14.22
C GLU A 193 8.66 2.69 13.36
N GLU A 194 9.59 1.76 13.19
CA GLU A 194 10.79 1.91 12.35
C GLU A 194 10.58 1.39 10.92
N ASP A 195 11.51 1.66 10.02
CA ASP A 195 11.48 1.16 8.63
C ASP A 195 11.91 -0.32 8.59
N THR A 196 11.07 -1.18 9.15
CA THR A 196 11.24 -2.64 9.22
C THR A 196 10.12 -3.35 8.46
N GLU A 197 10.22 -4.66 8.30
CA GLU A 197 9.16 -5.46 7.67
C GLU A 197 7.85 -5.54 8.47
N TYR A 198 7.87 -5.14 9.74
CA TYR A 198 6.69 -5.14 10.64
C TYR A 198 5.99 -3.79 10.69
N ASN A 199 6.58 -2.75 10.11
CA ASN A 199 5.89 -1.50 9.82
C ASN A 199 5.31 -1.56 8.40
N TYR A 200 4.06 -1.12 8.26
CA TYR A 200 3.37 -1.11 6.97
C TYR A 200 2.75 0.25 6.71
N PHE A 201 2.66 0.58 5.43
CA PHE A 201 2.05 1.80 4.95
C PHE A 201 0.85 1.52 4.07
N LEU A 202 0.00 2.54 3.96
CA LEU A 202 -1.22 2.46 3.17
C LEU A 202 -0.96 2.83 1.71
N THR A 203 -1.89 2.41 0.87
CA THR A 203 -1.98 2.86 -0.52
C THR A 203 -2.29 4.36 -0.51
N ASP A 204 -1.46 5.15 -1.19
CA ASP A 204 -1.59 6.60 -1.24
C ASP A 204 -2.64 7.06 -2.26
N ALA A 205 -3.91 6.87 -1.87
CA ALA A 205 -5.05 7.24 -2.70
C ALA A 205 -5.10 8.75 -3.01
N GLU A 206 -4.57 9.61 -2.13
CA GLU A 206 -4.64 11.06 -2.32
C GLU A 206 -3.73 11.52 -3.45
N ASP A 207 -2.45 11.15 -3.44
CA ASP A 207 -1.53 11.62 -4.48
C ASP A 207 -1.74 10.87 -5.80
N PHE A 208 -2.24 9.62 -5.77
CA PHE A 208 -2.74 8.97 -6.98
C PHE A 208 -3.89 9.76 -7.62
N ASN A 209 -4.80 10.33 -6.82
CA ASN A 209 -5.86 11.19 -7.35
C ASN A 209 -5.30 12.49 -7.95
N LYS A 210 -4.27 13.10 -7.35
CA LYS A 210 -3.60 14.28 -7.93
C LYS A 210 -2.95 13.94 -9.28
N LEU A 211 -2.31 12.78 -9.41
CA LEU A 211 -1.77 12.27 -10.69
C LEU A 211 -2.88 12.03 -11.73
N MET A 212 -4.01 11.48 -11.30
CA MET A 212 -5.17 11.27 -12.17
C MET A 212 -5.72 12.61 -12.70
N GLN A 213 -5.82 13.63 -11.86
CA GLN A 213 -6.24 14.98 -12.27
C GLN A 213 -5.27 15.61 -13.29
N LEU A 214 -3.96 15.42 -13.11
CA LEU A 214 -2.96 15.86 -14.09
C LEU A 214 -3.13 15.13 -15.42
N THR A 215 -3.42 13.83 -15.37
CA THR A 215 -3.69 12.99 -16.54
C THR A 215 -4.96 13.42 -17.27
N GLU A 216 -6.03 13.73 -16.54
CA GLU A 216 -7.29 14.26 -17.07
C GLU A 216 -7.07 15.62 -17.74
N LYS A 217 -6.33 16.52 -17.09
CA LYS A 217 -5.97 17.84 -17.64
C LYS A 217 -5.17 17.71 -18.94
N ALA A 218 -4.18 16.82 -18.97
CA ALA A 218 -3.38 16.52 -20.16
C ALA A 218 -4.23 15.97 -21.31
N THR A 219 -5.13 15.03 -21.00
CA THR A 219 -6.03 14.39 -21.96
C THR A 219 -7.06 15.38 -22.51
N THR A 220 -7.70 16.17 -21.65
CA THR A 220 -8.72 17.16 -22.02
C THR A 220 -8.15 18.32 -22.81
N GLY A 221 -6.94 18.76 -22.48
CA GLY A 221 -6.21 19.75 -23.26
C GLY A 221 -6.06 19.33 -24.72
N ALA A 222 -5.85 18.03 -24.97
CA ALA A 222 -5.77 17.41 -26.30
C ALA A 222 -4.81 18.16 -27.22
N VAL A 223 -3.64 18.52 -26.67
CA VAL A 223 -2.51 19.16 -27.35
C VAL A 223 -1.24 18.43 -26.98
N LYS A 224 -0.25 18.40 -27.89
CA LYS A 224 1.05 17.80 -27.58
C LYS A 224 1.74 18.59 -26.45
N ILE A 225 2.20 17.90 -25.42
CA ILE A 225 2.96 18.49 -24.31
C ILE A 225 4.41 18.69 -24.76
N GLN A 226 4.79 19.94 -25.01
CA GLN A 226 6.12 20.37 -25.47
C GLN A 226 6.44 21.78 -24.97
N GLY A 227 7.73 22.15 -24.93
CA GLY A 227 8.18 23.50 -24.60
C GLY A 227 7.68 23.98 -23.23
N GLY A 228 7.10 25.18 -23.17
CA GLY A 228 6.61 25.76 -21.91
C GLY A 228 5.52 24.93 -21.21
N LEU A 229 4.68 24.22 -21.97
CA LEU A 229 3.65 23.34 -21.39
C LEU A 229 4.27 22.13 -20.70
N GLU A 230 5.32 21.55 -21.31
CA GLU A 230 6.09 20.47 -20.68
C GLU A 230 6.72 20.95 -19.37
N GLN A 231 7.33 22.13 -19.38
CA GLN A 231 7.95 22.69 -18.17
C GLN A 231 6.91 22.90 -17.05
N ASN A 232 5.69 23.32 -17.39
CA ASN A 232 4.60 23.49 -16.42
C ASN A 232 4.20 22.16 -15.75
N TYR A 233 4.00 21.09 -16.53
CA TYR A 233 3.71 19.76 -15.98
C TYR A 233 4.89 19.22 -15.17
N ARG A 234 6.14 19.51 -15.58
CA ARG A 234 7.33 19.09 -14.84
C ARG A 234 7.36 19.73 -13.46
N TYR A 235 7.05 21.02 -13.37
CA TYR A 235 6.93 21.69 -12.07
C TYR A 235 5.81 21.13 -11.21
N GLN A 236 4.65 20.78 -11.78
CA GLN A 236 3.55 20.17 -11.03
C GLN A 236 3.93 18.78 -10.49
N LEU A 237 4.55 17.95 -11.31
CA LEU A 237 5.02 16.62 -10.91
C LEU A 237 6.13 16.72 -9.86
N ASN A 238 7.14 17.56 -10.07
CA ASN A 238 8.19 17.77 -9.08
C ASN A 238 7.64 18.35 -7.77
N GLY A 239 6.65 19.24 -7.84
CA GLY A 239 5.99 19.77 -6.65
C GLY A 239 5.29 18.67 -5.86
N LEU A 240 4.52 17.82 -6.54
CA LEU A 240 3.86 16.65 -5.94
C LEU A 240 4.88 15.68 -5.34
N PHE A 241 5.80 15.19 -6.15
CA PHE A 241 6.81 14.22 -5.72
C PHE A 241 7.84 14.78 -4.75
N ASN A 242 7.88 16.07 -4.44
CA ASN A 242 8.73 16.60 -3.36
C ASN A 242 7.99 16.73 -2.04
N THR A 243 6.66 16.69 -2.03
CA THR A 243 5.85 16.75 -0.80
C THR A 243 5.52 15.38 -0.23
N MET A 244 5.65 14.33 -1.03
CA MET A 244 5.38 12.94 -0.64
C MET A 244 6.36 12.43 0.42
N GLY A 245 5.89 11.65 1.39
CA GLY A 245 6.74 10.87 2.28
C GLY A 245 7.40 9.68 1.57
N ARG A 246 8.29 8.97 2.26
CA ARG A 246 8.93 7.76 1.71
C ARG A 246 7.90 6.68 1.40
N GLU A 247 7.00 6.44 2.34
CA GLU A 247 5.90 5.48 2.24
C GLU A 247 5.00 5.75 1.02
N ASP A 248 4.63 7.01 0.81
CA ASP A 248 3.84 7.45 -0.35
C ASP A 248 4.57 7.13 -1.68
N LEU A 249 5.89 7.40 -1.74
CA LEU A 249 6.70 7.06 -2.92
C LEU A 249 6.77 5.55 -3.13
N MET A 250 6.88 4.75 -2.07
CA MET A 250 6.88 3.30 -2.16
C MET A 250 5.50 2.80 -2.63
N SER A 251 4.41 3.38 -2.14
CA SER A 251 3.06 3.11 -2.64
C SER A 251 2.95 3.39 -4.14
N MET A 252 3.47 4.53 -4.63
CA MET A 252 3.48 4.85 -6.07
C MET A 252 4.16 3.80 -6.93
N VAL A 253 5.19 3.15 -6.39
CA VAL A 253 6.04 2.22 -7.12
C VAL A 253 5.48 0.79 -7.08
N HIS A 254 4.90 0.38 -5.95
CA HIS A 254 4.42 -0.97 -5.72
C HIS A 254 2.93 -1.15 -6.09
N ASP A 255 2.12 -0.11 -5.92
CA ASP A 255 0.68 -0.20 -6.13
C ASP A 255 0.28 -0.02 -7.59
N THR A 256 -0.86 -0.62 -7.92
CA THR A 256 -1.42 -0.65 -9.29
C THR A 256 -2.69 0.20 -9.37
N VAL A 257 -2.69 1.37 -8.74
CA VAL A 257 -3.88 2.24 -8.68
C VAL A 257 -4.17 2.87 -10.04
N ILE A 258 -3.13 3.30 -10.75
CA ILE A 258 -3.24 3.98 -12.05
C ILE A 258 -2.50 3.25 -13.19
N SER A 259 -1.96 2.06 -12.92
CA SER A 259 -1.30 1.17 -13.87
C SER A 259 -1.79 -0.26 -13.69
N ASN A 260 -1.71 -1.08 -14.74
CA ASN A 260 -2.03 -2.52 -14.64
C ASN A 260 -0.91 -3.35 -14.01
N THR A 261 0.30 -2.79 -13.95
CA THR A 261 1.51 -3.45 -13.46
C THR A 261 2.23 -2.49 -12.53
N PRO A 262 2.79 -2.95 -11.39
CA PRO A 262 3.61 -2.13 -10.52
C PRO A 262 4.73 -1.44 -11.29
N LEU A 263 5.07 -0.20 -10.92
CA LEU A 263 6.11 0.55 -11.60
C LEU A 263 7.50 -0.05 -11.35
N LYS A 264 7.72 -0.72 -10.21
CA LYS A 264 8.98 -1.45 -9.94
C LYS A 264 9.28 -2.58 -10.92
N ASP A 265 8.26 -3.12 -11.58
CA ASP A 265 8.40 -4.25 -12.51
C ASP A 265 8.70 -3.77 -13.94
N ARG A 266 8.89 -2.46 -14.15
CA ARG A 266 9.29 -1.91 -15.45
C ARG A 266 10.76 -2.18 -15.69
N ASP A 267 11.10 -2.45 -16.96
CA ASP A 267 12.48 -2.69 -17.39
C ASP A 267 13.44 -1.50 -17.13
N ASP A 268 12.90 -0.29 -16.99
CA ASP A 268 13.65 0.94 -16.73
C ASP A 268 13.71 1.35 -15.25
N PHE A 269 13.23 0.49 -14.34
CA PHE A 269 13.32 0.72 -12.90
C PHE A 269 14.65 0.19 -12.35
N ASP A 270 15.28 0.98 -11.48
CA ASP A 270 16.50 0.59 -10.76
C ASP A 270 16.13 0.26 -9.30
N PRO A 271 16.31 -1.00 -8.86
CA PRO A 271 16.00 -1.40 -7.49
C PRO A 271 16.74 -0.61 -6.40
N SER A 272 17.89 0.01 -6.70
CA SER A 272 18.61 0.86 -5.74
C SER A 272 17.81 2.10 -5.32
N TYR A 273 16.74 2.46 -6.04
CA TYR A 273 15.83 3.53 -5.64
C TYR A 273 15.05 3.19 -4.37
N PHE A 274 15.00 1.91 -3.98
CA PHE A 274 14.45 1.44 -2.71
C PHE A 274 15.34 1.76 -1.50
N ASP A 275 16.57 2.19 -1.71
CA ASP A 275 17.41 2.68 -0.62
C ASP A 275 17.00 4.11 -0.23
N ILE A 276 16.92 4.38 1.08
CA ILE A 276 16.56 5.70 1.62
C ILE A 276 17.52 6.80 1.11
N GLU A 277 18.81 6.48 0.95
CA GLU A 277 19.83 7.39 0.43
C GLU A 277 19.58 7.80 -1.03
N ASN A 278 18.82 7.00 -1.76
CA ASN A 278 18.49 7.22 -3.17
C ASN A 278 17.09 7.81 -3.37
N GLU A 279 16.43 8.29 -2.32
CA GLU A 279 15.07 8.85 -2.43
C GLU A 279 14.97 9.99 -3.45
N GLY A 280 15.96 10.87 -3.53
CA GLY A 280 15.99 11.93 -4.54
C GLY A 280 15.97 11.39 -5.97
N LYS A 281 16.65 10.27 -6.23
CA LYS A 281 16.64 9.60 -7.54
C LYS A 281 15.29 8.96 -7.81
N LEU A 282 14.65 8.37 -6.79
CA LEU A 282 13.31 7.81 -6.91
C LEU A 282 12.30 8.89 -7.32
N ARG A 283 12.32 10.05 -6.65
CA ARG A 283 11.46 11.20 -6.96
C ARG A 283 11.66 11.68 -8.40
N GLU A 284 12.91 11.82 -8.83
CA GLU A 284 13.23 12.20 -10.22
C GLU A 284 12.73 11.16 -11.24
N TRP A 285 12.93 9.88 -10.95
CA TRP A 285 12.49 8.79 -11.82
C TRP A 285 10.95 8.74 -11.95
N LEU A 286 10.22 8.88 -10.84
CA LEU A 286 8.76 8.96 -10.84
C LEU A 286 8.27 10.17 -11.65
N SER A 287 8.83 11.36 -11.39
CA SER A 287 8.54 12.57 -12.16
C SER A 287 8.71 12.36 -13.67
N ASN A 288 9.81 11.76 -14.09
CA ASN A 288 10.09 11.50 -15.51
C ASN A 288 9.15 10.43 -16.10
N THR A 289 8.88 9.37 -15.35
CA THR A 289 7.97 8.28 -15.75
C THR A 289 6.56 8.81 -15.98
N TYR A 290 6.02 9.58 -15.04
CA TYR A 290 4.70 10.18 -15.18
C TYR A 290 4.65 11.27 -16.25
N MET A 291 5.69 12.09 -16.39
CA MET A 291 5.78 13.06 -17.49
C MET A 291 5.68 12.38 -18.86
N ASN A 292 6.38 11.27 -19.06
CA ASN A 292 6.34 10.51 -20.31
C ASN A 292 4.95 9.91 -20.57
N SER A 293 4.28 9.44 -19.51
CA SER A 293 2.88 9.00 -19.58
C SER A 293 1.95 10.13 -20.01
N LEU A 294 2.04 11.30 -19.36
CA LEU A 294 1.25 12.50 -19.69
C LEU A 294 1.43 12.92 -21.16
N LYS A 295 2.68 12.95 -21.65
CA LYS A 295 2.98 13.24 -23.06
C LYS A 295 2.29 12.27 -24.01
N THR A 296 2.30 10.98 -23.65
CA THR A 296 1.71 9.91 -24.47
C THR A 296 0.20 10.04 -24.57
N VAL A 297 -0.50 10.22 -23.44
CA VAL A 297 -1.96 10.37 -23.42
C VAL A 297 -2.40 11.65 -24.11
N ALA A 298 -1.71 12.77 -23.88
CA ALA A 298 -2.02 14.06 -24.50
C ALA A 298 -1.82 14.02 -26.02
N ALA A 299 -0.75 13.38 -26.51
CA ALA A 299 -0.53 13.19 -27.94
C ALA A 299 -1.58 12.28 -28.58
N SER A 300 -2.04 11.25 -27.87
CA SER A 300 -3.15 10.41 -28.32
C SER A 300 -4.45 11.21 -28.44
N ALA A 301 -4.80 11.97 -27.40
CA ALA A 301 -5.99 12.82 -27.39
C ALA A 301 -5.96 13.90 -28.48
N ALA A 302 -4.80 14.52 -28.72
CA ALA A 302 -4.61 15.49 -29.80
C ALA A 302 -4.91 14.87 -31.18
N ARG A 303 -4.39 13.66 -31.45
CA ARG A 303 -4.67 12.93 -32.71
C ARG A 303 -6.16 12.62 -32.86
N GLN A 304 -6.83 12.20 -31.79
CA GLN A 304 -8.27 11.93 -31.83
C GLN A 304 -9.07 13.20 -32.10
N LYS A 305 -8.71 14.32 -31.47
CA LYS A 305 -9.33 15.63 -31.71
C LYS A 305 -9.13 16.09 -33.16
N GLU A 306 -7.93 15.91 -33.71
CA GLU A 306 -7.66 16.18 -35.13
C GLU A 306 -8.55 15.33 -36.03
N ILE A 307 -8.63 14.01 -35.81
CA ILE A 307 -9.49 13.10 -36.59
C ILE A 307 -10.96 13.52 -36.51
N ARG A 308 -11.46 13.85 -35.32
CA ARG A 308 -12.84 14.29 -35.10
C ARG A 308 -13.15 15.61 -35.82
N ASN A 309 -12.18 16.51 -35.86
CA ASN A 309 -12.30 17.82 -36.48
C ASN A 309 -11.99 17.79 -37.99
N ARG A 310 -11.55 16.66 -38.56
CA ARG A 310 -11.40 16.54 -40.02
C ARG A 310 -12.75 16.81 -40.67
N PRO A 311 -12.80 17.67 -41.70
CA PRO A 311 -14.04 17.95 -42.39
C PRO A 311 -14.62 16.63 -42.93
N LYS A 312 -15.82 16.28 -42.47
CA LYS A 312 -16.54 15.13 -43.01
C LYS A 312 -16.92 15.47 -44.45
N GLU A 313 -16.56 14.58 -45.38
CA GLU A 313 -16.99 14.69 -46.77
C GLU A 313 -18.50 14.93 -46.82
N SER A 314 -18.93 16.05 -47.40
CA SER A 314 -20.35 16.38 -47.45
C SER A 314 -21.10 15.31 -48.26
N VAL A 315 -22.39 15.12 -48.01
CA VAL A 315 -23.21 14.17 -48.80
C VAL A 315 -23.14 14.51 -50.30
N ALA A 316 -23.00 15.79 -50.65
CA ALA A 316 -22.82 16.25 -52.02
C ALA A 316 -21.46 15.81 -52.60
N GLN A 317 -20.36 15.97 -51.87
CA GLN A 317 -19.02 15.53 -52.29
C GLN A 317 -18.98 14.00 -52.47
N ARG A 318 -19.53 13.25 -51.52
CA ARG A 318 -19.60 11.78 -51.60
C ARG A 318 -20.41 11.31 -52.81
N ARG A 319 -21.55 11.95 -53.08
CA ARG A 319 -22.39 11.65 -54.26
C ARG A 319 -21.66 12.02 -55.56
N ALA A 320 -20.94 13.14 -55.60
CA ALA A 320 -20.15 13.54 -56.75
C ALA A 320 -19.04 12.52 -57.04
N ARG A 321 -18.31 12.06 -56.02
CA ARG A 321 -17.29 11.01 -56.18
C ARG A 321 -17.89 9.70 -56.70
N GLN A 322 -18.98 9.22 -56.10
CA GLN A 322 -19.64 7.98 -56.56
C GLN A 322 -20.13 8.08 -58.01
N ARG A 323 -20.64 9.24 -58.43
CA ARG A 323 -21.03 9.49 -59.83
C ARG A 323 -19.82 9.47 -60.76
N ASN A 324 -18.73 10.12 -60.36
CA ASN A 324 -17.49 10.16 -61.14
C ASN A 324 -16.86 8.75 -61.29
N GLU A 325 -16.84 7.95 -60.21
CA GLU A 325 -16.38 6.56 -60.23
C GLU A 325 -17.27 5.68 -61.13
N ALA A 326 -18.59 5.85 -61.05
CA ALA A 326 -19.53 5.12 -61.91
C ALA A 326 -19.39 5.50 -63.39
N ALA A 327 -19.19 6.78 -63.70
CA ALA A 327 -18.94 7.27 -65.05
C ALA A 327 -17.64 6.67 -65.62
N MET A 328 -16.55 6.70 -64.85
CA MET A 328 -15.28 6.10 -65.27
C MET A 328 -15.34 4.59 -65.42
N LYS A 329 -16.07 3.88 -64.55
CA LYS A 329 -16.32 2.45 -64.70
C LYS A 329 -17.02 2.15 -66.02
N ARG A 330 -18.11 2.88 -66.32
CA ARG A 330 -18.85 2.74 -67.58
C ARG A 330 -18.00 3.07 -68.81
N TYR A 331 -17.17 4.11 -68.74
CA TYR A 331 -16.24 4.46 -69.81
C TYR A 331 -15.26 3.30 -70.09
N ARG A 332 -14.63 2.75 -69.04
CA ARG A 332 -13.71 1.62 -69.18
C ARG A 332 -14.40 0.36 -69.72
N GLU A 333 -15.68 0.14 -69.41
CA GLU A 333 -16.47 -0.94 -69.98
C GLU A 333 -16.68 -0.74 -71.50
N ILE A 334 -17.00 0.48 -71.94
CA ILE A 334 -17.17 0.80 -73.36
C ILE A 334 -15.84 0.68 -74.12
N VAL A 335 -14.72 1.15 -73.55
CA VAL A 335 -13.41 1.07 -74.21
C VAL A 335 -12.98 -0.37 -74.51
N LYS A 336 -13.41 -1.36 -73.71
CA LYS A 336 -13.13 -2.78 -73.97
C LYS A 336 -13.84 -3.32 -75.20
N SER A 337 -14.96 -2.73 -75.60
CA SER A 337 -15.73 -3.12 -76.79
C SER A 337 -16.45 -1.89 -77.36
N PRO A 338 -15.72 -0.98 -78.03
CA PRO A 338 -16.26 0.31 -78.45
C PRO A 338 -17.35 0.14 -79.50
N SER A 339 -18.53 0.73 -79.26
CA SER A 339 -19.62 0.76 -80.22
C SER A 339 -20.01 2.20 -80.56
N ALA A 340 -20.32 2.45 -81.83
CA ALA A 340 -20.81 3.74 -82.31
C ALA A 340 -22.03 4.20 -81.48
N GLY A 341 -22.02 5.45 -81.02
CA GLY A 341 -23.12 6.03 -80.23
C GLY A 341 -23.14 5.63 -78.75
N ALA A 342 -22.24 4.73 -78.29
CA ALA A 342 -22.08 4.50 -76.86
C ALA A 342 -21.61 5.79 -76.19
N SER A 343 -22.14 6.07 -75.00
CA SER A 343 -21.85 7.31 -74.30
C SER A 343 -21.75 7.16 -72.78
N VAL A 344 -21.00 8.08 -72.19
CA VAL A 344 -20.86 8.23 -70.74
C VAL A 344 -21.18 9.67 -70.39
N GLN A 345 -22.15 9.85 -69.50
CA GLN A 345 -22.51 11.16 -68.99
C GLN A 345 -21.64 11.52 -67.79
N GLY A 346 -21.08 12.73 -67.81
CA GLY A 346 -20.34 13.35 -66.73
C GLY A 346 -21.14 14.49 -66.08
N ASN A 347 -20.45 15.38 -65.38
CA ASN A 347 -21.07 16.52 -64.69
C ASN A 347 -21.26 17.73 -65.62
N GLY A 348 -22.18 18.63 -65.25
CA GLY A 348 -22.31 19.95 -65.90
C GLY A 348 -22.61 19.90 -67.41
N GLY A 349 -23.38 18.92 -67.86
CA GLY A 349 -23.72 18.75 -69.28
C GLY A 349 -22.62 18.11 -70.13
N ARG A 350 -21.48 17.74 -69.53
CA ARG A 350 -20.39 17.06 -70.23
C ARG A 350 -20.66 15.57 -70.36
N SER A 351 -20.27 15.01 -71.49
CA SER A 351 -20.33 13.59 -71.77
C SER A 351 -19.25 13.20 -72.75
N VAL A 352 -18.96 11.91 -72.84
CA VAL A 352 -18.13 11.33 -73.90
C VAL A 352 -19.02 10.45 -74.75
N VAL A 353 -18.94 10.62 -76.07
CA VAL A 353 -19.64 9.76 -77.04
C VAL A 353 -18.60 9.12 -77.94
N PHE A 354 -18.78 7.84 -78.26
CA PHE A 354 -17.91 7.12 -79.18
C PHE A 354 -18.43 7.28 -80.61
N VAL A 355 -17.65 7.92 -81.47
CA VAL A 355 -17.98 8.19 -82.87
C VAL A 355 -17.06 7.36 -83.76
N VAL A 356 -17.61 6.79 -84.83
CA VAL A 356 -16.83 6.00 -85.79
C VAL A 356 -16.07 6.93 -86.71
N LYS A 357 -14.75 6.77 -86.73
CA LYS A 357 -13.85 7.39 -87.68
C LYS A 357 -12.90 6.31 -88.19
N ASP A 358 -12.79 6.17 -89.51
CA ASP A 358 -11.91 5.18 -90.15
C ASP A 358 -12.13 3.74 -89.63
N ASN A 359 -13.40 3.33 -89.48
CA ASN A 359 -13.84 2.05 -88.91
C ASN A 359 -13.46 1.80 -87.44
N VAL A 360 -12.99 2.81 -86.71
CA VAL A 360 -12.68 2.73 -85.27
C VAL A 360 -13.59 3.68 -84.50
N ALA A 361 -14.24 3.18 -83.45
CA ALA A 361 -15.02 4.01 -82.54
C ALA A 361 -14.10 4.71 -81.54
N LEU A 362 -13.99 6.03 -81.64
CA LEU A 362 -13.11 6.85 -80.82
C LEU A 362 -13.94 7.76 -79.88
N PRO A 363 -13.49 7.98 -78.62
CA PRO A 363 -14.17 8.87 -77.70
C PRO A 363 -14.08 10.32 -78.19
N GLN A 364 -15.18 11.05 -78.10
CA GLN A 364 -15.30 12.47 -78.43
C GLN A 364 -15.98 13.22 -77.29
N ALA A 365 -15.47 14.40 -76.97
CA ALA A 365 -16.03 15.27 -75.96
C ALA A 365 -17.35 15.87 -76.44
N VAL A 366 -18.38 15.83 -75.59
CA VAL A 366 -19.70 16.41 -75.83
C VAL A 366 -20.06 17.30 -74.66
N ARG A 367 -20.52 18.51 -74.95
CA ARG A 367 -21.02 19.47 -73.95
C ARG A 367 -22.42 19.93 -74.34
N ASP A 368 -23.35 19.79 -73.40
CA ASP A 368 -24.75 20.20 -73.58
C ASP A 368 -25.42 19.59 -74.83
N GLY A 369 -25.01 18.36 -75.19
CA GLY A 369 -25.54 17.60 -76.33
C GLY A 369 -24.86 17.84 -77.67
N ALA A 370 -23.91 18.77 -77.76
CA ALA A 370 -23.11 19.01 -78.97
C ALA A 370 -21.66 18.54 -78.80
N LEU A 371 -21.04 18.06 -79.89
CA LEU A 371 -19.60 17.77 -79.92
C LEU A 371 -18.83 19.06 -79.61
N ASP A 372 -17.84 18.98 -78.71
CA ASP A 372 -16.93 20.09 -78.40
C ASP A 372 -15.63 19.90 -79.19
N PRO A 373 -15.47 20.57 -80.35
CA PRO A 373 -14.31 20.38 -81.22
C PRO A 373 -13.01 20.91 -80.60
N ASN A 374 -13.08 21.70 -79.52
CA ASN A 374 -11.92 22.29 -78.87
C ASN A 374 -11.28 21.36 -77.83
N VAL A 375 -11.90 20.20 -77.55
CA VAL A 375 -11.45 19.25 -76.55
C VAL A 375 -11.10 17.93 -77.22
N VAL A 376 -9.83 17.55 -77.13
CA VAL A 376 -9.32 16.28 -77.65
C VAL A 376 -9.05 15.34 -76.48
N LEU A 377 -9.62 14.14 -76.53
CA LEU A 377 -9.47 13.11 -75.50
C LEU A 377 -8.43 12.09 -75.98
N LEU A 378 -7.18 12.22 -75.51
CA LEU A 378 -6.05 11.38 -75.96
C LEU A 378 -5.75 10.25 -74.97
N SER A 379 -6.17 10.39 -73.72
CA SER A 379 -5.93 9.45 -72.64
C SER A 379 -7.15 9.27 -71.75
N ASP A 380 -7.16 8.19 -70.98
CA ASP A 380 -8.14 7.98 -69.91
C ASP A 380 -8.14 9.11 -68.86
N GLY A 381 -6.99 9.77 -68.67
CA GLY A 381 -6.85 10.95 -67.82
C GLY A 381 -7.65 12.14 -68.35
N ASP A 382 -7.58 12.40 -69.66
CA ASP A 382 -8.34 13.48 -70.30
C ASP A 382 -9.85 13.23 -70.22
N VAL A 383 -10.26 11.97 -70.37
CA VAL A 383 -11.66 11.56 -70.21
C VAL A 383 -12.15 11.74 -68.78
N GLN A 384 -11.34 11.34 -67.81
CA GLN A 384 -11.67 11.52 -66.39
C GLN A 384 -11.80 13.01 -66.06
N ASP A 385 -10.85 13.83 -66.49
CA ASP A 385 -10.90 15.27 -66.28
C ASP A 385 -12.13 15.91 -66.94
N TRP A 386 -12.44 15.50 -68.17
CA TRP A 386 -13.61 16.01 -68.91
C TRP A 386 -14.93 15.66 -68.23
N LEU A 387 -15.09 14.41 -67.77
CA LEU A 387 -16.33 13.93 -67.15
C LEU A 387 -16.55 14.50 -65.73
N THR A 388 -15.48 14.92 -65.04
CA THR A 388 -15.53 15.29 -63.62
C THR A 388 -15.52 16.80 -63.35
N LYS A 389 -14.88 17.59 -64.21
CA LYS A 389 -14.89 19.06 -64.19
C LYS A 389 -16.17 19.63 -64.81
#